data_AF-A0A6J4NIL4-F1
#
_entry.id   AF-A0A6J4NIL4-F1
#
_cell.length_a   1.000
_cell.length_b   1.000
_cell.length_c   1.000
_cell.angle_alpha   90.00
_cell.angle_beta   90.00
_cell.angle_gamma   90.00
#
_symmetry.space_group_name_H-M   'P 1'
#
loop_
_entity.id
_entity.type
_entity.pdbx_description
1 polymer ?
#
loop_
_entity_poly.entity_id
_entity_poly.type
_entity_poly.pdbx_seq_one_letter_code
_entity_poly.pdbx_strand_id
1 'polypeptide(L)' 'MGLSTAFPVSVQTIVLLTASNVFMTIAWYGHLKNLATSPWYVAALVSWVIALAEYLLQVPANRIGYQQAGFSVAQLKIMQ' A
#
# COMPACT_ATOMS: atom_id res chain seq x y z
N MET A 1 -22.45 1.57 13.65
CA MET A 1 -21.46 0.70 14.31
C MET A 1 -20.28 0.59 13.36
N GLY A 2 -19.21 1.35 13.58
CA GLY A 2 -18.08 1.42 12.64
C GLY A 2 -17.24 0.15 12.68
N LEU A 3 -16.63 -0.24 11.55
CA LEU A 3 -15.70 -1.38 11.41
C LEU A 3 -14.62 -1.44 12.50
N SER A 4 -14.32 -0.30 13.13
CA SER A 4 -13.40 -0.11 14.26
C SER A 4 -13.72 -0.91 15.52
N THR A 5 -14.97 -1.37 15.73
CA THR A 5 -15.33 -2.18 16.89
C THR A 5 -15.14 -3.68 16.67
N ALA A 6 -14.97 -4.12 15.43
CA ALA A 6 -14.90 -5.54 15.07
C ALA A 6 -13.47 -6.12 15.11
N PHE A 7 -12.46 -5.31 14.77
CA PHE A 7 -11.06 -5.76 14.72
C PHE A 7 -10.11 -4.74 15.38
N PRO A 8 -9.04 -5.20 16.06
CA PRO A 8 -8.03 -4.32 16.62
C PRO A 8 -7.43 -3.38 15.55
N VAL A 9 -7.23 -2.10 15.89
CA VAL A 9 -6.69 -1.08 14.98
C VAL A 9 -5.30 -1.44 14.43
N SER A 10 -4.50 -2.16 15.21
CA SER A 10 -3.20 -2.69 14.78
C SER A 10 -3.34 -3.71 13.65
N VAL A 11 -4.32 -4.61 13.73
CA VAL A 11 -4.59 -5.62 12.69
C VAL A 11 -5.08 -4.94 11.41
N GLN A 12 -5.97 -3.95 11.54
CA GLN A 12 -6.41 -3.17 10.38
C GLN A 12 -5.24 -2.49 9.67
N THR A 13 -4.31 -1.90 10.44
CA THR A 13 -3.09 -1.29 9.91
C THR A 13 -2.24 -2.30 9.13
N ILE A 14 -1.96 -3.46 9.73
CA ILE A 14 -1.12 -4.50 9.11
C ILE A 14 -1.76 -5.02 7.82
N VAL A 15 -3.06 -5.28 7.82
CA VAL A 15 -3.77 -5.79 6.63
C VAL A 15 -3.75 -4.76 5.50
N LEU A 16 -4.00 -3.48 5.81
CA LEU A 16 -3.97 -2.43 4.80
C LEU A 16 -2.56 -2.22 4.24
N LEU A 17 -1.51 -2.22 5.07
CA LEU A 17 -0.11 -2.10 4.61
C LEU A 17 0.32 -3.33 3.79
N THR A 18 -0.09 -4.53 4.19
CA THR A 18 0.18 -5.75 3.42
C THR A 18 -0.49 -5.68 2.04
N ALA A 19 -1.76 -5.27 2.00
CA ALA A 19 -2.48 -5.06 0.75
C ALA A 19 -1.80 -3.97 -0.12
N SER A 20 -1.36 -2.87 0.48
CA SER A 20 -0.54 -1.82 -0.15
C SER A 20 0.70 -2.39 -0.83
N ASN A 21 1.49 -3.19 -0.11
CA ASN A 21 2.73 -3.76 -0.63
C ASN A 21 2.49 -4.71 -1.81
N VAL A 22 1.37 -5.45 -1.82
CA VAL A 22 0.99 -6.29 -2.97
C VAL A 22 0.82 -5.45 -4.24
N PHE A 23 0.20 -4.27 -4.18
CA PHE A 23 0.09 -3.39 -5.35
C PHE A 23 1.46 -2.91 -5.84
N MET A 24 2.37 -2.52 -4.96
CA MET A 24 3.74 -2.15 -5.37
C MET A 24 4.48 -3.32 -6.00
N THR A 25 4.33 -4.53 -5.44
CA THR A 25 4.93 -5.74 -6.00
C THR A 25 4.40 -6.03 -7.41
N ILE A 26 3.10 -5.89 -7.62
CA ILE A 26 2.47 -6.04 -8.94
C ILE A 26 2.99 -4.97 -9.92
N ALA A 27 3.06 -3.70 -9.50
CA ALA A 27 3.58 -2.61 -10.34
C ALA A 27 5.03 -2.89 -10.77
N TRP A 28 5.88 -3.30 -9.83
CA TRP A 28 7.29 -3.56 -10.10
C TRP A 28 7.51 -4.79 -10.99
N TYR A 29 6.88 -5.93 -10.67
CA TYR A 29 7.00 -7.13 -11.50
C TYR A 29 6.36 -6.94 -12.87
N GLY A 30 5.20 -6.30 -12.95
CA GLY A 30 4.54 -5.97 -14.21
C GLY A 30 5.44 -5.08 -15.08
N HIS A 31 6.04 -4.04 -14.49
CA HIS A 31 6.99 -3.17 -15.16
C HIS A 31 8.18 -3.96 -15.75
N LEU A 32 8.79 -4.83 -14.96
CA LEU A 32 9.99 -5.59 -15.36
C LEU A 32 9.72 -6.78 -16.30
N LYS A 33 8.56 -7.45 -16.21
CA LYS A 33 8.29 -8.66 -17.00
C LYS A 33 7.36 -8.41 -18.18
N ASN A 34 6.29 -7.64 -17.97
CA ASN A 34 5.21 -7.49 -18.93
C ASN A 34 5.32 -6.19 -19.73
N LEU A 35 5.91 -5.15 -19.15
CA LEU A 35 6.07 -3.84 -19.78
C LEU A 35 7.52 -3.52 -20.16
N ALA A 36 8.45 -4.47 -20.04
CA ALA A 36 9.86 -4.25 -20.37
C ALA A 36 10.12 -3.85 -21.83
N THR A 37 9.32 -4.37 -22.76
CA THR A 37 9.37 -4.01 -24.20
C THR A 37 8.32 -2.97 -24.58
N SER A 38 7.50 -2.53 -23.62
CA SER A 38 6.49 -1.50 -23.88
C SER A 38 7.14 -0.11 -23.95
N PRO A 39 6.53 0.84 -24.68
CA PRO A 39 6.99 2.23 -24.64
C PRO A 39 7.01 2.76 -23.20
N TRP A 40 8.06 3.48 -22.85
CA TRP A 40 8.31 3.93 -21.48
C TRP A 40 7.13 4.71 -20.87
N TYR A 41 6.39 5.47 -21.68
CA TYR A 41 5.25 6.26 -21.21
C TYR A 41 4.04 5.38 -20.84
N VAL A 42 3.84 4.25 -21.52
CA VAL A 42 2.81 3.25 -21.16
C VAL A 42 3.20 2.59 -19.85
N ALA A 43 4.48 2.19 -19.75
CA ALA A 43 5.03 1.60 -18.54
C ALA A 43 4.91 2.54 -17.33
N ALA A 44 5.16 3.83 -17.52
CA ALA A 44 4.99 4.84 -16.48
C ALA A 44 3.52 5.04 -16.08
N LEU A 45 2.61 5.19 -17.05
CA LEU A 45 1.18 5.41 -16.77
C LEU A 45 0.55 4.23 -16.02
N VAL A 46 0.82 3.00 -16.45
CA VAL A 46 0.29 1.80 -15.79
C VAL A 46 0.84 1.69 -14.37
N SER A 47 2.15 1.87 -14.19
CA SER A 47 2.76 1.85 -12.86
C SER A 47 2.20 2.93 -11.94
N TRP A 48 1.92 4.14 -12.45
CA TRP A 48 1.31 5.22 -11.67
C TRP A 48 -0.13 4.94 -11.26
N VAL A 49 -0.94 4.31 -12.11
CA VAL A 49 -2.31 3.91 -11.74
C VAL A 49 -2.28 2.88 -10.62
N ILE A 50 -1.36 1.92 -10.68
CA ILE A 50 -1.20 0.91 -9.62
C ILE A 50 -0.68 1.55 -8.32
N ALA A 51 0.30 2.45 -8.42
CA ALA A 51 0.80 3.20 -7.27
C ALA A 51 -0.27 4.11 -6.65
N LEU A 52 -1.22 4.62 -7.43
CA LEU A 52 -2.37 5.35 -6.89
C LEU A 52 -3.28 4.45 -6.06
N ALA A 53 -3.58 3.22 -6.52
CA ALA A 53 -4.36 2.26 -5.74
C ALA A 53 -3.63 1.87 -4.43
N GLU A 54 -2.32 1.69 -4.50
CA GLU A 54 -1.47 1.46 -3.33
C GLU A 54 -1.58 2.62 -2.31
N TYR A 55 -1.40 3.85 -2.78
CA TYR A 55 -1.46 5.04 -1.95
C TYR A 55 -2.81 5.20 -1.22
N LEU A 56 -3.91 4.84 -1.87
CA LEU A 56 -5.25 4.87 -1.26
C LEU A 56 -5.38 3.92 -0.06
N LEU A 57 -4.58 2.85 0.01
CA LEU A 57 -4.53 1.94 1.15
C LEU A 57 -3.46 2.35 2.17
N GLN A 58 -2.30 2.78 1.67
CA GLN A 58 -1.15 3.16 2.48
C GLN A 58 -1.47 4.36 3.41
N VAL A 59 -2.13 5.40 2.88
CA VAL A 59 -2.43 6.62 3.65
C VAL A 59 -3.34 6.36 4.84
N PRO A 60 -4.52 5.72 4.71
CA PRO A 60 -5.35 5.40 5.86
C PRO A 60 -4.64 4.43 6.81
N ALA A 61 -3.88 3.45 6.30
CA ALA A 61 -3.12 2.54 7.16
C ALA A 61 -2.11 3.28 8.04
N ASN A 62 -1.31 4.17 7.46
CA ASN A 62 -0.31 4.94 8.19
C ASN A 62 -0.95 5.92 9.18
N ARG A 63 -2.07 6.55 8.81
CA ARG A 63 -2.83 7.41 9.73
C ARG A 63 -3.36 6.61 10.91
N ILE A 64 -3.99 5.45 10.64
CA ILE A 64 -4.54 4.54 11.66
C ILE A 64 -3.44 4.03 12.59
N GLY A 65 -2.35 3.57 11.99
CA GLY A 65 -1.20 3.02 12.70
C GLY A 65 -0.52 4.04 13.61
N TYR A 66 -0.33 5.27 13.13
CA TYR A 66 0.35 6.33 13.87
C TYR A 66 -0.54 6.95 14.95
N GLN A 67 -1.80 7.28 14.64
CA GLN A 67 -2.67 8.03 15.55
C GLN A 67 -3.45 7.14 16.52
N GLN A 68 -3.85 5.93 16.12
CA GLN A 68 -4.73 5.07 16.93
C GLN A 68 -4.03 3.81 17.44
N ALA A 69 -3.12 3.20 16.66
CA ALA A 69 -2.41 1.99 17.10
C ALA A 69 -1.10 2.29 17.88
N GLY A 70 -0.66 3.55 17.92
CA GLY A 70 0.52 3.97 18.66
C GLY A 70 1.86 3.53 18.03
N PHE A 71 1.86 3.14 16.75
CA PHE A 71 3.10 2.80 16.04
C PHE A 71 3.90 4.06 15.73
N SER A 72 5.23 3.96 15.86
CA SER A 72 6.15 4.97 15.33
C SER A 72 6.20 4.93 13.80
N VAL A 73 6.57 6.04 13.19
CA VAL A 73 6.79 6.13 11.73
C VAL A 73 7.81 5.09 11.24
N ALA A 74 8.85 4.82 12.04
CA ALA A 74 9.85 3.81 11.73
C ALA A 74 9.24 2.40 11.67
N GLN A 75 8.40 2.04 12.64
CA GLN A 75 7.71 0.74 12.64
C GLN A 75 6.77 0.59 11.44
N LEU A 76 6.01 1.64 11.09
CA LEU A 76 5.14 1.63 9.91
C LEU A 76 5.92 1.38 8.62
N LYS A 77 7.10 2.01 8.47
CA LYS A 77 7.98 1.78 7.33
C LYS A 77 8.59 0.38 7.26
N ILE A 78 8.82 -0.28 8.41
CA ILE A 78 9.35 -1.64 8.44
C ILE A 78 8.25 -2.66 8.08
N MET A 79 7.01 -2.37 8.46
CA MET A 79 5.86 -3.25 8.15
C MET A 79 5.38 -3.13 6.70
N GLN A 80 5.58 -1.97 6.09
CA GLN A 80 5.29 -1.73 4.67
C GLN A 80 6.41 -2.29 3.80
#